data_AF-A0A0D3I338-F1
#
_entry.id   AF-A0A0D3I338-F1
#
_cell.length_a   1.000
_cell.length_b   1.000
_cell.length_c   1.000
_cell.angle_alpha   90.00
_cell.angle_beta   90.00
_cell.angle_gamma   90.00
#
_symmetry.space_group_name_H-M   'P 1'
#
loop_
_entity.id
_entity.type
_entity.pdbx_description
1 polymer ?
#
loop_
_entity_poly.entity_id
_entity_poly.type
_entity_poly.pdbx_seq_one_letter_code
_entity_poly.pdbx_strand_id
1 'polypeptide(L)'
;RALSYATDAVKEDRAVVLVAVRMDGMALRYAAGSIKGDREVVLEAVRQSGQALQYATGSLRADRAVAFEAVRQDGDALRWAGAVIKADKDVALAAVRKEGRTLEFVAEALQADREVVLAAVDQAQARAQATFRSTLALIARAGATGTVLSASATLRAHLRQVLLYARDRLFEDDAFVLAAHEHAKAIWTTPANDLQDMRERLRLLKELV
;
A
#
# COMPACT_ATOMS: atom_id res chain seq x y z
N ARG A 1 3.57 -15.71 -19.98
CA ARG A 1 3.01 -15.52 -21.36
C ARG A 1 3.01 -16.79 -22.22
N ALA A 2 3.93 -17.76 -22.07
CA ALA A 2 3.93 -18.97 -22.91
C ALA A 2 2.59 -19.75 -22.88
N LEU A 3 1.96 -19.87 -21.71
CA LEU A 3 0.70 -20.61 -21.54
C LEU A 3 -0.47 -20.04 -22.38
N SER A 4 -0.45 -18.76 -22.76
CA SER A 4 -1.55 -18.18 -23.55
C SER A 4 -1.62 -18.72 -24.99
N TYR A 5 -0.47 -19.14 -25.53
CA TYR A 5 -0.35 -19.69 -26.88
C TYR A 5 -0.45 -21.21 -26.93
N ALA A 6 -0.54 -21.85 -25.76
CA ALA A 6 -0.60 -23.30 -25.66
C ALA A 6 -1.96 -23.83 -26.13
N THR A 7 -1.97 -25.08 -26.60
CA THR A 7 -3.19 -25.81 -26.95
C THR A 7 -4.05 -26.07 -25.71
N ASP A 8 -5.32 -26.39 -25.91
CA ASP A 8 -6.24 -26.64 -24.80
C ASP A 8 -5.80 -27.84 -23.95
N ALA A 9 -5.24 -28.88 -24.58
CA ALA A 9 -4.64 -30.01 -23.88
C ALA A 9 -3.54 -29.59 -22.89
N VAL A 10 -2.71 -28.60 -23.23
CA VAL A 10 -1.65 -28.09 -22.34
C VAL A 10 -2.23 -27.18 -21.24
N LYS A 11 -3.32 -26.46 -21.52
CA LYS A 11 -4.02 -25.64 -20.52
C LYS A 11 -4.82 -26.47 -19.51
N GLU A 12 -5.09 -27.73 -19.84
CA GLU A 12 -5.68 -28.75 -18.97
C GLU A 12 -4.62 -29.58 -18.23
N ASP A 13 -3.35 -29.53 -18.67
CA ASP A 13 -2.26 -30.21 -17.96
C ASP A 13 -1.94 -29.47 -16.66
N ARG A 14 -2.39 -30.07 -15.56
CA ARG A 14 -2.19 -29.56 -14.21
C ARG A 14 -0.72 -29.27 -13.88
N ALA A 15 0.21 -30.16 -14.26
CA ALA A 15 1.62 -30.00 -13.92
C ALA A 15 2.22 -28.79 -14.66
N VAL A 16 1.88 -28.64 -15.93
CA VAL A 16 2.32 -27.48 -16.73
C VAL A 16 1.75 -26.18 -16.18
N VAL A 17 0.44 -26.15 -15.87
CA VAL A 17 -0.18 -24.95 -15.30
C VAL A 17 0.41 -24.62 -13.94
N LEU A 18 0.67 -25.61 -13.08
CA LEU A 18 1.26 -25.40 -11.77
C LEU A 18 2.66 -24.75 -11.87
N VAL A 19 3.49 -25.19 -12.81
CA VAL A 19 4.79 -24.54 -13.10
C VAL A 19 4.59 -23.10 -13.58
N ALA A 20 3.60 -22.85 -14.44
CA ALA A 20 3.33 -21.51 -14.96
C ALA A 20 2.88 -20.54 -13.84
N VAL A 21 1.96 -20.96 -12.96
CA VAL A 21 1.46 -20.09 -11.88
C VAL A 21 2.49 -19.80 -10.81
N ARG A 22 3.46 -20.72 -10.60
CA ARG A 22 4.60 -20.48 -9.71
C ARG A 22 5.52 -19.35 -10.18
N MET A 23 5.60 -19.14 -11.49
CA MET A 23 6.40 -18.06 -12.08
C MET A 23 5.62 -16.75 -12.19
N ASP A 24 4.32 -16.84 -12.47
CA ASP A 24 3.43 -15.70 -12.62
C ASP A 24 2.01 -16.14 -12.22
N GLY A 25 1.54 -15.73 -11.05
CA GLY A 25 0.20 -16.10 -10.56
C GLY A 25 -0.92 -15.73 -11.53
N MET A 26 -0.73 -14.70 -12.36
CA MET A 26 -1.72 -14.30 -13.37
C MET A 26 -1.82 -15.30 -14.53
N ALA A 27 -0.91 -16.25 -14.66
CA ALA A 27 -0.99 -17.33 -15.65
C ALA A 27 -2.26 -18.18 -15.51
N LEU A 28 -2.86 -18.23 -14.31
CA LEU A 28 -4.14 -18.91 -14.05
C LEU A 28 -5.25 -18.48 -15.02
N ARG A 29 -5.22 -17.24 -15.54
CA ARG A 29 -6.20 -16.74 -16.51
C ARG A 29 -6.29 -17.59 -17.77
N TYR A 30 -5.19 -18.23 -18.16
CA TYR A 30 -5.08 -19.04 -19.39
C TYR A 30 -5.38 -20.52 -19.17
N ALA A 31 -5.47 -20.97 -17.92
CA ALA A 31 -5.77 -22.34 -17.59
C ALA A 31 -7.22 -22.70 -17.98
N ALA A 32 -7.44 -23.99 -18.22
CA ALA A 32 -8.77 -24.53 -18.46
C ALA A 32 -9.68 -24.36 -17.22
N GLY A 33 -11.01 -24.42 -17.44
CA GLY A 33 -12.00 -24.24 -16.38
C GLY A 33 -11.85 -25.26 -15.24
N SER A 34 -11.50 -26.51 -15.58
CA SER A 34 -11.20 -27.57 -14.62
C SER A 34 -10.03 -27.20 -13.69
N ILE A 35 -8.96 -26.63 -14.25
CA ILE A 35 -7.77 -26.20 -13.51
C ILE A 35 -8.02 -24.94 -12.67
N LYS A 36 -8.87 -24.03 -13.15
CA LYS A 36 -9.34 -22.86 -12.36
C LYS A 36 -10.16 -23.24 -11.13
N GLY A 37 -10.65 -24.48 -11.09
CA GLY A 37 -11.31 -25.09 -9.94
C GLY A 37 -10.39 -25.98 -9.09
N ASP A 38 -9.13 -26.17 -9.48
CA ASP A 38 -8.16 -26.90 -8.68
C ASP A 38 -7.64 -26.01 -7.54
N ARG A 39 -8.02 -26.37 -6.31
CA ARG A 39 -7.71 -25.59 -5.12
C ARG A 39 -6.21 -25.38 -4.91
N GLU A 40 -5.37 -26.36 -5.20
CA GLU A 40 -3.93 -26.25 -4.98
C GLU A 40 -3.29 -25.32 -6.02
N VAL A 41 -3.69 -25.44 -7.29
CA VAL A 41 -3.21 -24.55 -8.35
C VAL A 41 -3.63 -23.11 -8.09
N VAL A 42 -4.88 -22.89 -7.64
CA VAL A 42 -5.36 -21.55 -7.29
C VAL A 42 -4.63 -21.01 -6.07
N LEU A 43 -4.40 -21.81 -5.02
CA LEU A 43 -3.62 -21.38 -3.86
C LEU A 43 -2.21 -20.94 -4.25
N GLU A 44 -1.56 -21.69 -5.12
CA GLU A 44 -0.23 -21.34 -5.62
C GLU A 44 -0.26 -20.03 -6.43
N ALA A 45 -1.29 -19.86 -7.27
CA ALA A 45 -1.48 -18.64 -8.04
C ALA A 45 -1.71 -17.41 -7.15
N VAL A 46 -2.55 -17.51 -6.12
CA VAL A 46 -2.85 -16.36 -5.23
C VAL A 46 -1.69 -16.00 -4.31
N ARG A 47 -0.85 -16.96 -3.93
CA ARG A 47 0.41 -16.70 -3.21
C ARG A 47 1.38 -15.87 -4.05
N GLN A 48 1.42 -16.12 -5.36
CA GLN A 48 2.24 -15.34 -6.28
C GLN A 48 1.61 -13.98 -6.62
N SER A 49 0.29 -13.93 -6.80
CA SER A 49 -0.46 -12.70 -7.07
C SER A 49 -1.89 -12.83 -6.56
N GLY A 50 -2.25 -12.07 -5.53
CA GLY A 50 -3.58 -12.11 -4.91
C GLY A 50 -4.70 -11.81 -5.91
N GLN A 51 -4.42 -10.97 -6.90
CA GLN A 51 -5.33 -10.69 -8.01
C GLN A 51 -5.67 -11.92 -8.87
N ALA A 52 -4.91 -13.00 -8.80
CA ALA A 52 -5.21 -14.26 -9.50
C ALA A 52 -6.54 -14.86 -9.03
N LEU A 53 -7.03 -14.50 -7.84
CA LEU A 53 -8.34 -14.92 -7.32
C LEU A 53 -9.48 -14.63 -8.31
N GLN A 54 -9.37 -13.58 -9.13
CA GLN A 54 -10.38 -13.22 -10.14
C GLN A 54 -10.64 -14.33 -11.18
N TYR A 55 -9.67 -15.23 -11.38
CA TYR A 55 -9.76 -16.31 -12.36
C TYR A 55 -10.20 -17.64 -11.76
N ALA A 56 -10.28 -17.73 -10.44
CA ALA A 56 -10.76 -18.93 -9.76
C ALA A 56 -12.28 -19.10 -9.94
N THR A 57 -12.75 -20.34 -9.82
CA THR A 57 -14.19 -20.64 -9.82
C THR A 57 -14.90 -19.92 -8.67
N GLY A 58 -16.23 -19.73 -8.80
CA GLY A 58 -17.03 -19.07 -7.76
C GLY A 58 -16.93 -19.77 -6.39
N SER A 59 -16.84 -21.10 -6.37
CA SER A 59 -16.64 -21.89 -5.15
C SER A 59 -15.32 -21.57 -4.46
N LEU A 60 -14.22 -21.45 -5.21
CA LEU A 60 -12.91 -21.10 -4.63
C LEU A 60 -12.79 -19.61 -4.28
N ARG A 61 -13.51 -18.72 -4.98
CA ARG A 61 -13.64 -17.31 -4.56
C ARG A 61 -14.42 -17.16 -3.25
N ALA A 62 -15.26 -18.15 -2.91
CA ALA A 62 -15.96 -18.25 -1.63
C ALA A 62 -15.25 -19.16 -0.61
N ASP A 63 -14.13 -19.80 -0.97
CA ASP A 63 -13.31 -20.55 -0.01
C ASP A 63 -12.54 -19.54 0.84
N ARG A 64 -12.81 -19.57 2.15
CA ARG A 64 -12.24 -18.64 3.11
C ARG A 64 -10.71 -18.67 3.12
N ALA A 65 -10.09 -19.84 3.07
CA ALA A 65 -8.65 -19.96 3.14
C ALA A 65 -7.98 -19.45 1.86
N VAL A 66 -8.56 -19.75 0.70
CA VAL A 66 -8.07 -19.24 -0.60
C VAL A 66 -8.18 -17.72 -0.67
N ALA A 67 -9.36 -17.18 -0.33
CA ALA A 67 -9.58 -15.75 -0.40
C ALA A 67 -8.78 -14.97 0.65
N PHE A 68 -8.62 -15.51 1.86
CA PHE A 68 -7.78 -14.89 2.88
C PHE A 68 -6.31 -14.87 2.47
N GLU A 69 -5.80 -15.95 1.86
CA GLU A 69 -4.43 -15.97 1.33
C GLU A 69 -4.23 -14.91 0.24
N ALA A 70 -5.20 -14.78 -0.67
CA ALA A 70 -5.19 -13.74 -1.70
C ALA A 70 -5.16 -12.32 -1.09
N VAL A 71 -6.00 -12.06 -0.08
CA VAL A 71 -6.07 -10.77 0.64
C VAL A 71 -4.77 -10.45 1.39
N ARG A 72 -4.13 -11.45 2.00
CA ARG A 72 -2.82 -11.25 2.66
C ARG A 72 -1.75 -10.81 1.67
N GLN A 73 -1.79 -11.39 0.47
CA GLN A 73 -0.88 -11.05 -0.62
C GLN A 73 -1.16 -9.62 -1.14
N ASP A 74 -2.42 -9.33 -1.47
CA ASP A 74 -2.91 -8.05 -2.00
C ASP A 74 -4.33 -7.78 -1.47
N GLY A 75 -4.51 -6.69 -0.71
CA GLY A 75 -5.79 -6.38 -0.06
C GLY A 75 -6.90 -6.10 -1.07
N ASP A 76 -6.58 -5.55 -2.25
CA ASP A 76 -7.54 -5.33 -3.33
C ASP A 76 -8.07 -6.65 -3.92
N ALA A 77 -7.46 -7.81 -3.62
CA ALA A 77 -8.00 -9.11 -4.03
C ALA A 77 -9.40 -9.39 -3.45
N LEU A 78 -9.77 -8.73 -2.33
CA LEU A 78 -11.10 -8.86 -1.72
C LEU A 78 -12.24 -8.57 -2.71
N ARG A 79 -12.01 -7.68 -3.70
CA ARG A 79 -13.02 -7.33 -4.70
C ARG A 79 -13.53 -8.53 -5.49
N TRP A 80 -12.69 -9.56 -5.65
CA TRP A 80 -12.98 -10.78 -6.41
C TRP A 80 -13.60 -11.87 -5.55
N ALA A 81 -13.48 -11.78 -4.23
CA ALA A 81 -14.01 -12.77 -3.30
C ALA A 81 -15.54 -12.86 -3.36
N GLY A 82 -16.07 -14.02 -2.96
CA GLY A 82 -17.51 -14.26 -2.85
C GLY A 82 -18.14 -13.39 -1.76
N ALA A 83 -19.47 -13.20 -1.86
CA ALA A 83 -20.22 -12.34 -0.94
C ALA A 83 -20.03 -12.74 0.55
N VAL A 84 -20.01 -14.05 0.83
CA VAL A 84 -19.77 -14.58 2.19
C VAL A 84 -18.42 -14.14 2.74
N ILE A 85 -17.39 -14.08 1.90
CA ILE A 85 -16.04 -13.64 2.31
C ILE A 85 -15.99 -12.13 2.53
N LYS A 86 -16.68 -11.35 1.68
CA LYS A 86 -16.80 -9.90 1.87
C LYS A 86 -17.54 -9.51 3.14
N ALA A 87 -18.35 -10.42 3.68
CA ALA A 87 -19.04 -10.28 4.96
C ALA A 87 -18.28 -10.91 6.15
N ASP A 88 -17.12 -11.53 5.91
CA ASP A 88 -16.26 -12.06 6.97
C ASP A 88 -15.43 -10.91 7.57
N LYS A 89 -15.68 -10.62 8.85
CA LYS A 89 -15.04 -9.51 9.55
C LYS A 89 -13.52 -9.64 9.65
N ASP A 90 -13.00 -10.86 9.84
CA ASP A 90 -11.55 -11.08 9.94
C ASP A 90 -10.86 -10.84 8.59
N VAL A 91 -11.49 -11.32 7.51
CA VAL A 91 -10.99 -11.09 6.15
C VAL A 91 -11.08 -9.61 5.80
N ALA A 92 -12.18 -8.94 6.14
CA ALA A 92 -12.34 -7.51 5.93
C ALA A 92 -11.26 -6.70 6.67
N LEU A 93 -11.03 -6.99 7.95
CA LEU A 93 -9.97 -6.35 8.76
C LEU A 93 -8.58 -6.59 8.16
N ALA A 94 -8.30 -7.80 7.68
CA ALA A 94 -7.03 -8.10 7.01
C ALA A 94 -6.85 -7.27 5.73
N ALA A 95 -7.91 -7.12 4.93
CA ALA A 95 -7.89 -6.33 3.70
C ALA A 95 -7.67 -4.84 3.98
N VAL A 96 -8.48 -4.23 4.87
CA VAL A 96 -8.38 -2.78 5.13
C VAL A 96 -7.08 -2.36 5.81
N ARG A 97 -6.49 -3.25 6.63
CA ARG A 97 -5.16 -3.02 7.22
C ARG A 97 -4.03 -3.09 6.19
N LYS A 98 -4.25 -3.80 5.07
CA LYS A 98 -3.31 -3.85 3.95
C LYS A 98 -3.47 -2.62 3.06
N GLU A 99 -4.70 -2.36 2.61
CA GLU A 99 -5.08 -1.20 1.81
C GLU A 99 -6.42 -0.64 2.31
N GLY A 100 -6.42 0.51 3.00
CA GLY A 100 -7.64 1.08 3.60
C GLY A 100 -8.77 1.34 2.60
N ARG A 101 -8.44 1.59 1.34
CA ARG A 101 -9.41 1.75 0.24
C ARG A 101 -10.26 0.51 -0.02
N THR A 102 -9.82 -0.68 0.38
CA THR A 102 -10.55 -1.93 0.15
C THR A 102 -11.88 -1.99 0.89
N LEU A 103 -12.12 -1.06 1.82
CA LEU A 103 -13.40 -0.85 2.48
C LEU A 103 -14.55 -0.75 1.46
N GLU A 104 -14.30 -0.21 0.26
CA GLU A 104 -15.28 -0.13 -0.84
C GLU A 104 -15.82 -1.51 -1.29
N PHE A 105 -15.06 -2.58 -1.07
CA PHE A 105 -15.41 -3.95 -1.48
C PHE A 105 -15.96 -4.82 -0.35
N VAL A 106 -15.87 -4.35 0.90
CA VAL A 106 -16.42 -5.01 2.08
C VAL A 106 -17.96 -4.97 2.03
N ALA A 107 -18.63 -5.96 2.61
CA ALA A 107 -20.09 -5.96 2.68
C ALA A 107 -20.62 -4.73 3.45
N GLU A 108 -21.77 -4.19 3.03
CA GLU A 108 -22.37 -2.97 3.59
C GLU A 108 -22.50 -3.00 5.13
N ALA A 109 -22.90 -4.15 5.70
CA ALA A 109 -23.00 -4.32 7.14
C ALA A 109 -21.68 -4.06 7.89
N LEU A 110 -20.54 -4.41 7.27
CA LEU A 110 -19.20 -4.17 7.83
C LEU A 110 -18.62 -2.81 7.44
N GLN A 111 -19.15 -2.15 6.40
CA GLN A 111 -18.81 -0.74 6.12
C GLN A 111 -19.34 0.22 7.19
N ALA A 112 -20.36 -0.19 7.94
CA ALA A 112 -20.84 0.50 9.14
C ALA A 112 -20.19 0.00 10.44
N ASP A 113 -19.37 -1.06 10.39
CA ASP A 113 -18.69 -1.58 11.59
C ASP A 113 -17.55 -0.64 11.98
N ARG A 114 -17.67 -0.10 13.21
CA ARG A 114 -16.72 0.88 13.75
C ARG A 114 -15.27 0.39 13.72
N GLU A 115 -15.02 -0.87 14.03
CA GLU A 115 -13.65 -1.40 14.08
C GLU A 115 -13.04 -1.49 12.68
N VAL A 116 -13.84 -1.95 11.70
CA VAL A 116 -13.40 -2.04 10.30
C VAL A 116 -13.11 -0.65 9.73
N VAL A 117 -13.99 0.32 9.97
CA VAL A 117 -13.82 1.70 9.50
C VAL A 117 -12.61 2.37 10.14
N LEU A 118 -12.43 2.22 11.46
CA LEU A 118 -11.25 2.77 12.14
C LEU A 118 -9.96 2.14 11.61
N ALA A 119 -9.92 0.83 11.39
CA ALA A 119 -8.76 0.17 10.79
C ALA A 119 -8.42 0.70 9.39
N ALA A 120 -9.44 1.02 8.57
CA ALA A 120 -9.23 1.64 7.25
C ALA A 120 -8.68 3.08 7.36
N VAL A 121 -9.20 3.87 8.30
CA VAL A 121 -8.72 5.24 8.58
C VAL A 121 -7.28 5.21 9.09
N ASP A 122 -6.96 4.34 10.04
CA ASP A 122 -5.62 4.18 10.60
C ASP A 122 -4.60 3.77 9.52
N GLN A 123 -4.98 2.88 8.59
CA GLN A 123 -4.13 2.50 7.47
C GLN A 123 -3.87 3.67 6.53
N ALA A 124 -4.92 4.43 6.18
CA ALA A 124 -4.79 5.61 5.34
C ALA A 124 -3.91 6.68 6.00
N GLN A 125 -4.07 6.87 7.31
CA GLN A 125 -3.26 7.76 8.13
C GLN A 125 -1.78 7.33 8.11
N ALA A 126 -1.49 6.07 8.40
CA ALA A 126 -0.13 5.52 8.38
C ALA A 126 0.55 5.67 7.00
N ARG A 127 -0.20 5.45 5.91
CA ARG A 127 0.29 5.64 4.53
C ARG A 127 0.63 7.11 4.25
N ALA A 128 -0.20 8.03 4.71
CA ALA A 128 0.08 9.46 4.60
C ALA A 128 1.34 9.87 5.40
N GLN A 129 1.52 9.32 6.62
CA GLN A 129 2.72 9.55 7.43
C GLN A 129 3.99 9.07 6.73
N ALA A 130 3.97 7.86 6.17
CA ALA A 130 5.13 7.30 5.47
C ALA A 130 5.54 8.15 4.25
N THR A 131 4.56 8.66 3.50
CA THR A 131 4.80 9.54 2.34
C THR A 131 5.40 10.87 2.78
N PHE A 132 4.85 11.46 3.84
CA PHE A 132 5.34 12.69 4.43
C PHE A 132 6.78 12.55 4.95
N ARG A 133 7.07 11.48 5.71
CA ARG A 133 8.43 11.11 6.15
C ARG A 133 9.39 11.01 4.97
N SER A 134 9.03 10.25 3.94
CA SER A 134 9.87 10.08 2.75
C SER A 134 10.19 11.42 2.07
N THR A 135 9.20 12.31 2.00
CA THR A 135 9.36 13.66 1.41
C THR A 135 10.30 14.53 2.26
N LEU A 136 10.13 14.53 3.59
CA LEU A 136 11.02 15.24 4.50
C LEU A 136 12.46 14.72 4.42
N ALA A 137 12.66 13.41 4.39
CA ALA A 137 13.98 12.80 4.25
C ALA A 137 14.67 13.22 2.94
N LEU A 138 13.91 13.30 1.83
CA LEU A 138 14.44 13.77 0.55
C LEU A 138 14.89 15.23 0.63
N ILE A 139 14.07 16.10 1.23
CA ILE A 139 14.39 17.51 1.41
C ILE A 139 15.62 17.69 2.31
N ALA A 140 15.69 16.95 3.41
CA ALA A 140 16.84 16.99 4.32
C ALA A 140 18.14 16.59 3.62
N ARG A 141 18.11 15.54 2.79
CA ARG A 141 19.27 15.13 1.96
C ARG A 141 19.65 16.19 0.93
N ALA A 142 18.67 16.76 0.23
CA ALA A 142 18.91 17.78 -0.80
C ALA A 142 19.47 19.08 -0.20
N GLY A 143 19.10 19.44 1.03
CA GLY A 143 19.68 20.58 1.73
C GLY A 143 21.14 20.35 2.16
N ALA A 144 21.51 19.11 2.49
CA ALA A 144 22.87 18.79 2.96
C ALA A 144 23.97 18.94 1.88
N THR A 145 23.63 18.96 0.59
CA THR A 145 24.61 19.08 -0.52
C THR A 145 25.09 20.51 -0.77
N GLY A 146 24.68 21.49 0.05
CA GLY A 146 25.26 22.84 0.08
C GLY A 146 24.85 23.78 -1.06
N THR A 147 24.54 23.25 -2.25
CA THR A 147 24.13 24.03 -3.43
C THR A 147 22.67 24.50 -3.39
N VAL A 148 21.79 23.82 -2.64
CA VAL A 148 20.37 24.19 -2.52
C VAL A 148 20.12 25.23 -1.41
N LEU A 149 21.00 25.27 -0.41
CA LEU A 149 20.88 26.10 0.81
C LEU A 149 20.98 27.61 0.54
N SER A 150 21.83 28.03 -0.39
CA SER A 150 22.11 29.46 -0.62
C SER A 150 21.06 30.18 -1.50
N ALA A 151 20.16 29.45 -2.18
CA ALA A 151 19.37 30.04 -3.27
C ALA A 151 17.86 29.76 -3.25
N SER A 152 17.35 28.71 -2.62
CA SER A 152 16.01 28.24 -2.98
C SER A 152 14.89 28.71 -2.03
N ALA A 153 14.35 29.91 -2.27
CA ALA A 153 13.03 30.31 -1.74
C ALA A 153 11.96 29.25 -2.06
N THR A 154 12.11 28.55 -3.18
CA THR A 154 11.26 27.42 -3.61
C THR A 154 11.32 26.25 -2.63
N LEU A 155 12.49 25.87 -2.11
CA LEU A 155 12.61 24.79 -1.12
C LEU A 155 11.88 25.16 0.18
N ARG A 156 12.07 26.41 0.66
CA ARG A 156 11.37 26.92 1.86
C ARG A 156 9.85 26.93 1.66
N ALA A 157 9.38 27.33 0.49
CA ALA A 157 7.95 27.31 0.16
C ALA A 157 7.38 25.88 0.08
N HIS A 158 8.11 24.93 -0.49
CA HIS A 158 7.66 23.53 -0.56
C HIS A 158 7.67 22.87 0.82
N LEU A 159 8.74 23.05 1.61
CA LEU A 159 8.81 22.58 3.00
C LEU A 159 7.63 23.15 3.79
N ARG A 160 7.35 24.45 3.62
CA ARG A 160 6.22 25.13 4.25
C ARG A 160 4.86 24.50 3.93
N GLN A 161 4.59 24.31 2.64
CA GLN A 161 3.32 23.75 2.16
C GLN A 161 3.12 22.31 2.65
N VAL A 162 4.16 21.48 2.54
CA VAL A 162 4.10 20.06 2.96
C VAL A 162 3.82 19.93 4.46
N LEU A 163 4.40 20.80 5.28
CA LEU A 163 4.22 20.79 6.74
C LEU A 163 2.88 21.36 7.22
N LEU A 164 2.41 22.44 6.60
CA LEU A 164 1.08 22.99 6.88
C LEU A 164 0.00 21.97 6.51
N TYR A 165 0.15 21.30 5.36
CA TYR A 165 -0.76 20.23 4.96
C TYR A 165 -0.75 19.06 5.96
N ALA A 166 0.42 18.61 6.42
CA ALA A 166 0.52 17.52 7.40
C ALA A 166 -0.10 17.87 8.75
N ARG A 167 0.14 19.10 9.25
CA ARG A 167 -0.39 19.58 10.52
C ARG A 167 -1.90 19.78 10.48
N ASP A 168 -2.41 20.48 9.47
CA ASP A 168 -3.80 20.95 9.45
C ASP A 168 -4.81 19.90 8.96
N ARG A 169 -4.37 18.81 8.29
CA ARG A 169 -5.29 17.83 7.68
C ARG A 169 -5.11 16.38 8.11
N LEU A 170 -3.99 16.04 8.75
CA LEU A 170 -3.66 14.64 8.95
C LEU A 170 -3.27 14.30 10.39
N PHE A 171 -2.66 15.22 11.15
CA PHE A 171 -1.90 14.84 12.34
C PHE A 171 -1.78 15.94 13.42
N GLU A 172 -2.88 16.57 13.86
CA GLU A 172 -2.82 17.66 14.85
C GLU A 172 -2.03 17.31 16.13
N ASP A 173 -2.07 16.03 16.58
CA ASP A 173 -1.44 15.57 17.83
C ASP A 173 -0.27 14.59 17.64
N ASP A 174 0.23 14.38 16.42
CA ASP A 174 1.35 13.45 16.20
C ASP A 174 2.68 14.10 16.61
N ALA A 175 3.34 13.52 17.62
CA ALA A 175 4.59 14.03 18.19
C ALA A 175 5.71 14.18 17.14
N PHE A 176 5.77 13.29 16.14
CA PHE A 176 6.74 13.40 15.06
C PHE A 176 6.41 14.58 14.14
N VAL A 177 5.14 14.79 13.79
CA VAL A 177 4.72 15.92 12.94
C VAL A 177 4.97 17.25 13.65
N LEU A 178 4.69 17.32 14.96
CA LEU A 178 4.99 18.50 15.78
C LEU A 178 6.49 18.81 15.80
N ALA A 179 7.34 17.81 16.05
CA ALA A 179 8.79 17.98 16.05
C ALA A 179 9.34 18.37 14.65
N ALA A 180 8.84 17.73 13.59
CA ALA A 180 9.19 18.07 12.21
C ALA A 180 8.79 19.51 11.87
N HIS A 181 7.59 19.93 12.31
CA HIS A 181 7.10 21.30 12.12
C HIS A 181 7.99 22.31 12.82
N GLU A 182 8.38 22.09 14.08
CA GLU A 182 9.27 22.99 14.81
C GLU A 182 10.66 23.12 14.15
N HIS A 183 11.31 22.00 13.80
CA HIS A 183 12.63 22.04 13.14
C HIS A 183 12.58 22.75 11.79
N ALA A 184 11.56 22.48 10.98
CA ALA A 184 11.41 23.08 9.68
C ALA A 184 10.92 24.54 9.73
N LYS A 185 10.09 24.89 10.71
CA LYS A 185 9.74 26.28 11.02
C LYS A 185 10.99 27.07 11.39
N ALA A 186 11.93 26.45 12.06
CA ALA A 186 13.22 27.07 12.30
C ALA A 186 13.99 27.32 10.98
N ILE A 187 14.05 26.33 10.07
CA ILE A 187 14.73 26.42 8.76
C ILE A 187 14.15 27.55 7.88
N TRP A 188 12.82 27.72 7.82
CA TRP A 188 12.21 28.73 6.94
C TRP A 188 12.40 30.18 7.46
N THR A 189 12.74 30.36 8.75
CA THR A 189 12.87 31.65 9.46
C THR A 189 14.32 32.04 9.64
N THR A 190 15.24 31.08 9.55
CA THR A 190 16.68 31.35 9.54
C THR A 190 17.01 32.30 8.37
N PRO A 191 17.74 33.41 8.64
CA PRO A 191 18.23 34.30 7.60
C PRO A 191 19.03 33.55 6.53
N ALA A 192 18.85 33.90 5.25
CA ALA A 192 19.48 33.19 4.13
C ALA A 192 21.01 33.23 4.11
N ASN A 193 21.62 34.13 4.89
CA ASN A 193 23.06 34.27 5.07
C ASN A 193 23.63 33.41 6.22
N ASP A 194 22.79 32.79 7.06
CA ASP A 194 23.23 31.91 8.16
C ASP A 194 23.24 30.43 7.74
N LEU A 195 24.20 30.10 6.88
CA LEU A 195 24.35 28.76 6.32
C LEU A 195 24.71 27.69 7.37
N GLN A 196 25.30 28.08 8.50
CA GLN A 196 25.71 27.15 9.56
C GLN A 196 24.49 26.70 10.37
N ASP A 197 23.64 27.64 10.79
CA ASP A 197 22.38 27.35 11.48
C ASP A 197 21.44 26.52 10.58
N MET A 198 21.35 26.85 9.28
CA MET A 198 20.56 26.06 8.33
C MET A 198 21.05 24.61 8.20
N ARG A 199 22.37 24.38 8.16
CA ARG A 199 22.94 23.03 8.08
C ARG A 199 22.63 22.22 9.33
N GLU A 200 22.75 22.84 10.50
CA GLU A 200 22.47 22.18 11.77
C GLU A 200 20.98 21.82 11.90
N ARG A 201 20.07 22.71 11.48
CA ARG A 201 18.63 22.41 11.49
C ARG A 201 18.23 21.32 10.49
N LEU A 202 18.87 21.27 9.32
CA LEU A 202 18.68 20.16 8.38
C LEU A 202 19.23 18.84 8.92
N ARG A 203 20.33 18.88 9.68
CA ARG A 203 20.85 17.70 10.40
C ARG A 203 19.83 17.20 11.42
N LEU A 204 19.29 18.09 12.25
CA LEU A 204 18.24 17.74 13.24
C LEU A 204 16.97 17.21 12.56
N LEU A 205 16.54 17.82 11.46
CA LEU A 205 15.41 17.32 10.66
C LEU A 205 15.70 15.93 10.08
N LYS A 206 16.94 15.66 9.65
CA LYS A 206 17.38 14.34 9.17
C LYS A 206 17.43 13.30 10.29
N GLU A 207 17.78 13.69 11.52
CA GLU A 207 17.81 12.79 12.68
C GLU A 207 16.40 12.37 13.12
N LEU A 208 15.38 13.16 12.77
CA LEU A 208 13.99 12.87 13.05
C LEU A 208 13.40 11.75 12.16
N VAL A 209 13.94 11.55 10.94
CA VAL A 209 13.35 10.71 9.87
C VAL A 209 14.24 9.55 9.47
#